data_AF-A0A937T112-F1
#
_entry.id   AF-A0A937T112-F1
#
_cell.length_a   1.000
_cell.length_b   1.000
_cell.length_c   1.000
_cell.angle_alpha   90.00
_cell.angle_beta   90.00
_cell.angle_gamma   90.00
#
_symmetry.space_group_name_H-M   'P 1'
#
loop_
_entity.id
_entity.type
_entity.pdbx_description
1 polymer ?
#
loop_
_entity_poly.entity_id
_entity_poly.type
_entity_poly.pdbx_seq_one_letter_code
_entity_poly.pdbx_strand_id
1 'polypeptide(L)' 'MATQWFCKTREGVKGPLTAVELKEKVRTGEVSGVTLVRKDDSKWFPAKEVVGLFEAAFGDDPEKMKKAHETELPGDY' A
#
# COMPACT_ATOMS: atom_id res chain seq x y z
N MET A 1 -17.48 -1.58 -3.08
CA MET A 1 -16.83 -0.42 -3.71
C MET A 1 -15.42 -0.32 -3.16
N ALA A 2 -14.40 -0.36 -4.02
CA ALA A 2 -13.00 -0.38 -3.59
C ALA A 2 -12.58 1.03 -3.16
N THR A 3 -11.95 1.16 -1.99
CA THR A 3 -11.36 2.44 -1.56
C THR A 3 -10.13 2.75 -2.40
N GLN A 4 -10.14 3.89 -3.10
CA GLN A 4 -8.99 4.36 -3.86
C GLN A 4 -8.10 5.23 -3.00
N TRP A 5 -6.80 5.00 -3.05
CA TRP A 5 -5.79 5.72 -2.29
C TRP A 5 -4.81 6.40 -3.24
N PHE A 6 -4.36 7.57 -2.84
CA PHE A 6 -3.39 8.35 -3.58
C PHE A 6 -2.29 8.79 -2.62
N CYS A 7 -1.03 8.61 -2.99
CA CYS A 7 0.10 9.14 -2.25
C CYS A 7 0.84 10.18 -3.09
N LYS A 8 1.28 11.27 -2.48
CA LYS A 8 2.05 12.33 -3.12
C LYS A 8 3.47 12.27 -2.57
N THR A 9 4.35 11.68 -3.37
CA THR A 9 5.78 11.60 -3.10
C THR A 9 6.50 12.78 -3.77
N ARG A 10 7.82 12.84 -3.60
CA ARG A 10 8.67 13.83 -4.26
C ARG A 10 8.65 13.70 -5.79
N GLU A 11 8.39 12.50 -6.30
CA GLU A 11 8.31 12.20 -7.74
C GLU A 11 6.95 12.55 -8.35
N GLY A 12 5.92 12.78 -7.53
CA GLY A 12 4.58 13.13 -7.99
C GLY A 12 3.48 12.38 -7.24
N VAL A 13 2.28 12.41 -7.81
CA VAL A 13 1.13 11.67 -7.26
C VAL A 13 1.15 10.24 -7.82
N LYS A 14 1.26 9.26 -6.93
CA LYS A 14 1.07 7.83 -7.21
C LYS A 14 -0.34 7.42 -6.78
N GLY A 15 -1.16 7.01 -7.75
CA GLY A 15 -2.53 6.53 -7.55
C GLY A 15 -3.27 6.32 -8.87
N PRO A 16 -4.48 5.72 -8.87
CA PRO A 16 -5.22 5.18 -7.71
C PRO A 16 -4.67 3.81 -7.27
N LEU A 17 -4.26 3.71 -6.01
CA LEU A 17 -3.82 2.46 -5.37
C LEU A 17 -4.94 1.89 -4.52
N THR A 18 -4.97 0.58 -4.35
CA THR A 18 -5.83 -0.05 -3.33
C THR A 18 -5.24 0.15 -1.92
N ALA A 19 -6.05 -0.09 -0.88
CA ALA A 19 -5.56 -0.04 0.50
C ALA A 19 -4.38 -1.00 0.74
N VAL A 20 -4.35 -2.14 0.03
CA VAL A 20 -3.26 -3.13 0.09
C VAL A 20 -1.99 -2.57 -0.54
N GLU A 21 -2.08 -2.02 -1.75
CA GLU A 21 -0.91 -1.42 -2.41
C GLU A 21 -0.36 -0.21 -1.66
N LEU A 22 -1.23 0.63 -1.07
CA LEU A 22 -0.78 1.73 -0.23
C LEU A 22 -0.01 1.21 0.99
N LYS A 23 -0.54 0.20 1.67
CA LYS A 23 0.13 -0.46 2.80
C LYS A 23 1.49 -1.03 2.38
N GLU A 24 1.58 -1.67 1.22
CA GLU A 24 2.86 -2.16 0.69
C GLU A 24 3.85 -1.02 0.46
N LYS A 25 3.42 0.13 -0.09
CA LYS A 25 4.29 1.30 -0.25
C LYS A 25 4.75 1.92 1.08
N VAL A 26 3.92 1.85 2.11
CA VAL A 26 4.32 2.23 3.48
C VAL A 26 5.35 1.24 4.04
N ARG A 27 5.16 -0.06 3.83
CA ARG A 27 6.10 -1.12 4.25
C ARG A 27 7.45 -1.04 3.53
N THR A 28 7.46 -0.76 2.22
CA THR A 28 8.70 -0.64 1.43
C THR A 28 9.47 0.65 1.70
N GLY A 29 8.91 1.57 2.50
CA GLY A 29 9.51 2.87 2.81
C GLY A 29 9.35 3.91 1.70
N GLU A 30 8.61 3.59 0.62
CA GLU A 30 8.31 4.52 -0.46
C GLU A 30 7.35 5.65 0.00
N VAL A 31 6.52 5.36 1.00
CA VAL A 31 5.67 6.32 1.70
C VAL A 31 6.20 6.49 3.13
N SER A 32 6.70 7.69 3.42
CA SER A 32 7.16 8.07 4.76
C SER A 32 6.05 8.78 5.54
N GLY A 33 6.19 8.88 6.87
CA GLY A 33 5.22 9.58 7.73
C GLY A 33 4.91 11.04 7.32
N VAL A 34 5.82 11.68 6.58
CA VAL A 34 5.67 13.04 6.03
C VAL A 34 5.02 13.07 4.65
N THR A 35 4.92 11.92 3.97
CA THR A 35 4.33 11.79 2.65
C THR A 35 2.83 12.00 2.77
N LEU A 36 2.28 12.86 1.90
CA LEU A 36 0.86 13.15 1.88
C LEU A 36 0.11 11.99 1.21
N VAL A 37 -0.91 11.47 1.87
CA VAL A 37 -1.80 10.42 1.41
C VAL A 37 -3.25 10.92 1.45
N ARG A 38 -4.02 10.57 0.43
CA ARG A 38 -5.43 10.93 0.26
C ARG A 38 -6.22 9.65 0.07
N LYS A 39 -7.38 9.58 0.71
CA LYS A 39 -8.38 8.53 0.50
C LYS A 39 -9.51 9.09 -0.36
N ASP A 40 -9.70 8.53 -1.55
CA ASP A 40 -10.83 8.82 -2.43
C ASP A 40 -10.88 10.28 -2.90
N ASP A 41 -11.79 11.12 -2.38
CA ASP A 41 -11.84 12.58 -2.57
C ASP A 41 -11.62 13.39 -1.27
N SER A 42 -11.04 12.74 -0.25
CA SER A 42 -10.69 13.41 1.01
C SER A 42 -9.45 14.29 0.88
N LYS A 43 -9.22 15.12 1.90
CA LYS A 43 -8.01 15.93 2.04
C LYS A 43 -6.75 15.06 2.02
N TRP A 44 -5.64 15.69 1.62
CA TRP A 44 -4.31 15.12 1.77
C TRP A 44 -3.90 15.16 3.23
N PHE A 45 -3.63 13.99 3.81
CA PHE A 45 -3.14 13.83 5.17
C PHE A 45 -1.72 13.30 5.13
N PRO A 46 -0.78 13.83 5.92
CA PRO A 46 0.51 13.18 6.05
C PRO A 46 0.29 11.77 6.62
N ALA A 47 1.04 10.79 6.12
CA ALA A 47 0.83 9.39 6.50
C ALA A 47 0.90 9.20 8.03
N LYS A 48 1.69 10.01 8.73
CA LYS A 48 1.78 10.04 10.20
C LYS A 48 0.51 10.53 10.91
N GLU A 49 -0.28 11.41 10.29
CA GLU A 49 -1.60 11.81 10.84
C GLU A 49 -2.68 10.76 10.58
N VAL A 50 -2.47 9.83 9.63
CA VAL A 50 -3.39 8.74 9.41
C VAL A 50 -3.15 7.65 10.47
N VAL A 51 -3.73 7.89 11.65
CA VAL A 51 -3.80 6.91 12.74
C VAL A 51 -4.48 5.64 12.21
N GLY A 52 -3.81 4.50 12.35
CA GLY A 52 -4.28 3.22 11.81
C GLY A 52 -3.77 2.86 10.40
N LEU A 53 -3.19 3.78 9.61
CA LEU A 53 -2.60 3.41 8.31
C LEU A 53 -1.34 2.59 8.49
N PHE A 54 -0.46 3.03 9.41
CA PHE A 54 0.74 2.31 9.77
C PHE A 54 0.38 1.01 10.49
N GLU A 55 -0.56 1.01 11.44
CA GLU A 55 -0.99 -0.23 12.09
C GLU A 55 -1.63 -1.22 11.11
N ALA A 56 -2.45 -0.75 10.16
CA ALA A 56 -2.98 -1.63 9.12
C ALA A 56 -1.87 -2.10 8.18
N ALA A 57 -0.85 -1.28 7.91
CA ALA A 57 0.32 -1.69 7.14
C ALA A 57 1.14 -2.72 7.91
N PHE A 58 1.54 -2.50 9.16
CA PHE A 58 2.45 -3.40 9.89
C PHE A 58 1.75 -4.54 10.65
N GLY A 59 0.44 -4.43 10.91
CA GLY A 59 -0.36 -5.40 11.66
C GLY A 59 -1.15 -6.40 10.79
N ASP A 60 -1.16 -6.22 9.46
CA ASP A 60 -1.87 -7.07 8.49
C ASP A 60 -0.89 -8.01 7.75
N ASP A 61 0.01 -8.68 8.48
CA ASP A 61 0.73 -9.85 7.96
C ASP A 61 0.41 -11.08 8.81
N PRO A 62 -0.64 -11.83 8.42
CA PRO A 62 -0.53 -13.28 8.58
C PRO A 62 -0.69 -14.12 7.29
N GLU A 63 -1.01 -13.57 6.10
CA GLU A 63 -1.38 -14.42 4.94
C GLU A 63 -0.59 -14.27 3.63
N LYS A 64 0.42 -13.40 3.51
CA LYS A 64 1.23 -13.33 2.27
C LYS A 64 2.31 -14.43 2.14
N MET A 65 2.25 -15.47 2.96
CA MET A 65 2.94 -16.75 2.71
C MET A 65 2.28 -17.63 1.62
N LYS A 66 1.11 -17.28 1.07
CA LYS A 66 0.42 -18.13 0.06
C LYS A 66 0.47 -17.66 -1.39
N LYS A 67 1.15 -16.56 -1.69
CA LYS A 67 1.46 -16.19 -3.08
C LYS A 67 2.95 -15.89 -3.26
N ALA A 68 3.78 -16.70 -2.58
CA ALA A 68 4.91 -17.26 -3.29
C ALA A 68 4.30 -17.86 -4.56
N HIS A 69 4.46 -17.13 -5.66
CA HIS A 69 5.01 -17.73 -6.86
C HIS A 69 4.56 -19.19 -6.95
N GLU A 70 3.31 -19.38 -7.38
CA GLU A 70 3.00 -20.45 -8.31
C GLU A 70 4.08 -20.32 -9.38
N THR A 71 5.21 -20.96 -9.10
CA THR A 71 6.23 -21.34 -10.05
C THR A 71 5.42 -22.14 -11.05
N GLU A 72 5.06 -21.46 -12.13
CA GLU A 72 4.58 -22.10 -13.34
C GLU A 72 5.74 -22.99 -13.83
N LEU A 73 5.80 -24.20 -13.27
CA LEU A 73 6.46 -25.33 -13.87
C LEU A 73 5.46 -26.47 -13.92
N PRO A 74 4.73 -26.65 -15.03
CA PRO A 74 4.48 -27.98 -15.53
C PRO A 74 5.72 -28.39 -16.34
N GLY A 75 6.72 -28.93 -15.64
CA GLY A 75 7.69 -29.81 -16.27
C GLY A 75 7.09 -31.21 -16.34
N ASP A 76 6.55 -31.59 -17.49
CA ASP A 76 6.50 -32.99 -17.90
C ASP A 76 6.72 -33.03 -19.42
N TYR A 77 7.95 -33.40 -19.81
CA TYR A 77 8.38 -33.77 -21.15
C TYR A 77 9.07 -35.13 -21.03
#